data_AF-A0A7U9SEY1-F1
#
_entry.id   AF-A0A7U9SEY1-F1
#
_cell.length_a   1.000
_cell.length_b   1.000
_cell.length_c   1.000
_cell.angle_alpha   90.00
_cell.angle_beta   90.00
_cell.angle_gamma   90.00
#
_symmetry.space_group_name_H-M   'P 1'
#
loop_
_entity.id
_entity.type
_entity.pdbx_description
1 polymer ?
#
loop_
_entity_poly.entity_id
_entity_poly.type
_entity_poly.pdbx_seq_one_letter_code
_entity_poly.pdbx_strand_id
1 'polypeptide(L)'
;MVDYLKEYAESMCTDAEFKSRCESYTHARPFTKEALLYREIFEKYYPEQAEMIVDFWMPNKEWEGCDVNDPSARVLSNYGDSGK
;
A
#
# COMPACT_ATOMS: atom_id res chain seq x y z
N MET A 1 -13.59 -10.89 -6.38
CA MET A 1 -13.72 -10.54 -4.94
C MET A 1 -12.58 -9.66 -4.45
N VAL A 2 -11.41 -9.64 -5.11
CA VAL A 2 -10.23 -8.88 -4.67
C VAL A 2 -10.08 -7.52 -5.35
N ASP A 3 -10.49 -7.40 -6.62
CA ASP A 3 -10.36 -6.15 -7.38
C ASP A 3 -11.24 -5.02 -6.83
N TYR A 4 -12.25 -5.32 -6.01
CA TYR A 4 -13.10 -4.31 -5.40
C TYR A 4 -12.33 -3.28 -4.57
N LEU A 5 -11.25 -3.66 -3.89
CA LEU A 5 -10.45 -2.70 -3.13
C LEU A 5 -9.65 -1.78 -4.05
N LYS A 6 -9.15 -2.30 -5.17
CA LYS A 6 -8.46 -1.51 -6.18
C LYS A 6 -9.42 -0.58 -6.90
N GLU A 7 -10.55 -1.10 -7.36
CA GLU A 7 -11.62 -0.31 -7.99
C GLU A 7 -12.14 0.78 -7.03
N TYR A 8 -12.33 0.44 -5.76
CA TYR A 8 -12.72 1.41 -4.75
C TYR A 8 -11.64 2.49 -4.57
N ALA A 9 -10.37 2.11 -4.41
CA ALA A 9 -9.27 3.06 -4.30
C ALA A 9 -9.15 3.99 -5.53
N GLU A 10 -9.35 3.44 -6.74
CA GLU A 10 -9.40 4.22 -7.99
C GLU A 10 -10.54 5.24 -7.98
N SER A 11 -11.69 4.89 -7.40
CA SER A 11 -12.85 5.79 -7.31
C SER A 11 -12.71 6.91 -6.26
N MET A 12 -11.78 6.78 -5.31
CA MET A 12 -11.64 7.69 -4.16
C MET A 12 -10.90 8.99 -4.49
N CYS A 13 -10.08 9.01 -5.55
CA CYS A 13 -9.34 10.20 -5.95
C CYS A 13 -8.91 10.16 -7.42
N THR A 14 -8.88 11.34 -8.04
CA THR A 14 -8.27 11.54 -9.35
C THR A 14 -6.74 11.39 -9.29
N ASP A 15 -6.09 11.19 -10.43
CA ASP A 15 -4.63 11.06 -10.47
C ASP A 15 -3.90 12.32 -9.98
N ALA A 16 -4.49 13.49 -10.20
CA ALA A 16 -3.96 14.76 -9.71
C ALA A 16 -4.04 14.87 -8.19
N GLU A 17 -5.19 14.51 -7.60
CA GLU A 17 -5.38 14.46 -6.15
C GLU A 17 -4.49 13.41 -5.50
N PHE A 18 -4.40 12.22 -6.11
CA PHE A 18 -3.52 11.16 -5.68
C PHE A 18 -2.08 11.66 -5.56
N LYS A 19 -1.56 12.31 -6.61
CA LYS A 19 -0.20 12.85 -6.61
C LYS A 19 -0.01 13.90 -5.50
N SER A 20 -0.92 14.85 -5.39
CA SER A 20 -0.84 15.90 -4.36
C SER A 20 -0.90 15.34 -2.94
N ARG A 21 -1.75 14.35 -2.69
CA ARG A 21 -1.86 13.68 -1.39
C ARG A 21 -0.63 12.84 -1.08
N CYS A 22 -0.04 12.17 -2.06
CA CYS A 22 1.20 11.43 -1.83
C CYS A 22 2.37 12.36 -1.47
N GLU A 23 2.42 13.55 -2.07
CA GLU A 23 3.45 14.55 -1.79
C GLU A 23 3.41 15.08 -0.35
N SER A 24 2.26 15.02 0.34
CA SER A 24 2.17 15.43 1.75
C SER A 24 2.83 14.45 2.73
N TYR A 25 3.08 13.20 2.30
CA TYR A 25 3.76 12.20 3.11
C TYR A 25 5.27 12.22 2.86
N THR A 26 6.04 12.39 3.93
CA THR A 26 7.52 12.36 3.92
C THR A 26 8.07 10.98 4.23
N HIS A 27 7.48 10.30 5.22
CA HIS A 27 7.78 8.91 5.58
C HIS A 27 6.79 7.96 4.91
N ALA A 28 7.25 6.78 4.47
CA ALA A 28 6.45 5.75 3.81
C ALA A 28 5.41 6.37 2.86
N ARG A 29 5.88 7.03 1.80
CA ARG A 29 5.04 7.72 0.81
C ARG A 29 4.31 6.74 -0.11
N PRO A 30 2.97 6.79 -0.21
CA PRO A 30 2.23 5.89 -1.09
C PRO A 30 2.59 6.11 -2.56
N PHE A 31 2.64 5.02 -3.32
CA PHE A 31 2.95 5.05 -4.76
C PHE A 31 1.87 4.36 -5.62
N THR A 32 0.82 3.84 -4.99
CA THR A 32 -0.42 3.38 -5.64
C THR A 32 -1.64 3.93 -4.89
N LYS A 33 -2.80 4.06 -5.55
CA LYS A 33 -4.03 4.52 -4.89
C LYS A 33 -4.50 3.58 -3.79
N GLU A 34 -4.29 2.27 -3.96
CA GLU A 34 -4.57 1.28 -2.90
C GLU A 34 -3.67 1.50 -1.68
N ALA A 35 -2.37 1.78 -1.88
CA ALA A 35 -1.47 2.13 -0.78
C ALA A 35 -1.87 3.45 -0.10
N LEU A 36 -2.35 4.45 -0.86
CA LEU A 36 -2.84 5.71 -0.31
C LEU A 36 -4.08 5.48 0.56
N LEU A 37 -5.01 4.63 0.10
CA LEU A 37 -6.19 4.24 0.88
C LEU A 37 -5.79 3.64 2.23
N TYR A 38 -4.85 2.68 2.24
CA TYR A 38 -4.36 2.10 3.50
C TYR A 38 -3.67 3.13 4.39
N ARG A 39 -2.87 4.05 3.80
CA ARG A 39 -2.20 5.10 4.55
C ARG A 39 -3.19 6.07 5.21
N GLU A 40 -4.22 6.52 4.48
CA GLU A 40 -5.25 7.41 5.03
C GLU A 40 -6.07 6.73 6.14
N ILE A 41 -6.37 5.44 5.98
CA ILE A 41 -7.01 4.64 7.04
C ILE A 41 -6.09 4.54 8.26
N PHE A 42 -4.80 4.28 8.07
CA PHE A 42 -3.84 4.21 9.16
C PHE A 42 -3.78 5.52 9.93
N GLU A 43 -3.59 6.66 9.27
CA GLU A 43 -3.51 7.97 9.93
C GLU A 43 -4.81 8.35 10.66
N LYS A 44 -5.97 7.89 10.17
CA LYS A 44 -7.25 8.08 10.85
C LYS A 44 -7.28 7.41 12.25
N TYR A 45 -6.63 6.26 12.41
CA TYR A 45 -6.66 5.49 13.66
C TYR A 45 -5.36 5.61 14.48
N TYR A 46 -4.25 5.92 13.84
CA TYR A 46 -2.90 6.02 14.43
C TYR A 46 -2.21 7.32 14.01
N PRO A 47 -2.78 8.48 14.37
CA PRO A 47 -2.27 9.78 13.92
C PRO A 47 -0.83 9.98 14.41
N GLU A 48 0.03 10.48 13.50
CA GLU A 48 1.45 10.80 13.78
C GLU A 48 2.33 9.59 14.14
N GLN A 49 1.83 8.37 13.93
CA GLN A 49 2.58 7.14 14.23
C GLN A 49 3.12 6.45 12.97
N ALA A 50 3.30 7.21 11.89
CA ALA A 50 3.77 6.69 10.61
C ALA A 50 5.11 5.95 10.70
N GLU A 51 5.97 6.31 11.66
CA GLU A 51 7.25 5.65 11.93
C GLU A 51 7.12 4.14 12.24
N MET A 52 5.92 3.65 12.60
CA MET A 52 5.64 2.22 12.72
C MET A 52 5.66 1.48 11.38
N ILE A 53 5.51 2.19 10.27
CA ILE A 53 5.53 1.64 8.92
C ILE A 53 7.00 1.53 8.49
N VAL A 54 7.60 0.36 8.70
CA VAL A 54 9.02 0.11 8.39
C VAL A 54 9.26 0.12 6.88
N ASP A 55 8.41 -0.59 6.17
CA ASP A 55 8.28 -0.63 4.72
C ASP A 55 6.80 -0.92 4.44
N PHE A 56 6.30 -0.66 3.23
CA PHE A 56 4.87 -0.54 2.86
C PHE A 56 3.92 -1.74 3.08
N TRP A 57 4.07 -2.48 4.17
CA TRP A 57 3.51 -3.81 4.40
C TRP A 57 3.86 -4.77 3.25
N MET A 58 4.99 -4.47 2.61
CA MET A 58 5.58 -5.23 1.52
C MET A 58 6.74 -6.04 2.06
N PRO A 59 6.97 -7.27 1.54
CA PRO A 59 8.17 -8.01 1.84
C PRO A 59 9.40 -7.26 1.34
N ASN A 60 10.57 -7.61 1.89
CA ASN A 60 11.83 -7.06 1.43
C ASN A 60 11.99 -7.36 -0.07
N LYS A 61 12.15 -6.31 -0.89
CA LYS A 61 12.28 -6.41 -2.35
C LYS A 61 13.49 -7.24 -2.79
N GLU A 62 14.51 -7.36 -1.94
CA GLU A 62 15.69 -8.18 -2.21
C GLU A 62 15.40 -9.68 -2.13
N TRP A 63 14.26 -10.10 -1.56
CA TRP A 63 13.88 -11.50 -1.51
C TRP A 63 13.36 -11.97 -2.88
N GLU A 64 13.72 -13.20 -3.23
CA GLU A 64 13.29 -13.81 -4.49
C GLU A 64 11.76 -13.84 -4.58
N GLY A 65 11.21 -13.27 -5.67
CA GLY A 65 9.76 -13.18 -5.89
C GLY A 65 9.03 -12.09 -5.09
N CYS A 66 9.76 -11.18 -4.44
CA CYS A 66 9.19 -10.11 -3.60
C CYS A 66 9.33 -8.69 -4.18
N ASP A 67 10.00 -8.52 -5.32
CA ASP A 67 10.05 -7.23 -6.03
C ASP A 67 8.76 -6.98 -6.82
N VAL A 68 7.74 -6.53 -6.10
CA VAL A 68 6.39 -6.27 -6.62
C VAL A 68 5.94 -4.87 -6.25
N ASN A 69 4.91 -4.33 -6.91
CA ASN A 69 4.36 -2.99 -6.63
C ASN A 69 2.99 -3.02 -5.96
N ASP A 70 2.46 -4.21 -5.71
CA ASP A 70 1.14 -4.42 -5.14
C ASP A 70 1.25 -4.50 -3.60
N PRO A 71 0.58 -3.60 -2.86
CA PRO A 71 0.70 -3.53 -1.40
C PRO A 71 -0.10 -4.63 -0.67
N SER A 72 -0.82 -5.50 -1.39
CA SER A 72 -1.70 -6.50 -0.78
C SER A 72 -1.02 -7.86 -0.57
N ALA A 73 0.26 -8.00 -0.94
CA ALA A 73 1.05 -9.24 -0.92
C ALA A 73 0.48 -10.38 -1.80
N ARG A 74 -0.58 -10.12 -2.57
CA ARG A 74 -1.31 -11.13 -3.37
C ARG A 74 -0.57 -11.60 -4.62
N VAL A 75 0.37 -10.79 -5.09
CA VAL A 75 1.16 -11.06 -6.29
C VAL A 75 2.50 -11.72 -5.96
N LEU A 76 2.76 -12.02 -4.68
CA LEU A 76 3.95 -12.75 -4.28
C LEU A 76 3.88 -14.18 -4.81
N SER A 77 5.04 -14.71 -5.20
CA SER A 77 5.17 -16.06 -5.76
C SER A 77 4.66 -17.15 -4.82
N ASN A 78 4.73 -16.92 -3.51
CA ASN A 78 4.28 -17.82 -2.46
C ASN A 78 2.91 -17.45 -1.86
N TYR A 79 2.13 -16.59 -2.50
CA TYR A 79 0.84 -16.17 -1.96
C TYR A 79 -0.09 -17.38 -1.72
N GLY A 80 -0.58 -17.52 -0.49
CA GLY A 80 -1.42 -18.65 -0.07
C GLY A 80 -0.66 -19.91 0.36
N ASP A 81 0.67 -19.94 0.18
CA ASP A 81 1.53 -21.07 0.54
C ASP A 81 2.35 -20.82 1.81
N SER A 82 2.39 -19.59 2.33
CA SER A 82 3.18 -19.20 3.52
C SER A 82 2.81 -19.92 4.83
N GLY A 83 1.72 -20.70 4.84
CA GLY A 83 1.26 -21.49 5.99
C GLY A 83 1.12 -23.00 5.72
N LYS A 84 1.69 -23.49 4.61
CA LYS A 84 1.77 -24.93 4.30
C LYS A 84 2.96 -25.60 4.99
#